data_AF-A0A1S9BTZ3-F1
#
_entry.id   AF-A0A1S9BTZ3-F1
#
_cell.length_a   1.000
_cell.length_b   1.000
_cell.length_c   1.000
_cell.angle_alpha   90.00
_cell.angle_beta   90.00
_cell.angle_gamma   90.00
#
_symmetry.space_group_name_H-M   'P 1'
#
loop_
_entity.id
_entity.type
_entity.pdbx_description
1 polymer ?
#
loop_
_entity_poly.entity_id
_entity_poly.type
_entity_poly.pdbx_seq_one_letter_code
_entity_poly.pdbx_strand_id
1 'polypeptide(L)'
;MVQRSVALCDGELIGIESIYNIINGKPIYKKGEVEALREKGRQGKLLCPCGCGAKLILAAGELRLAHFKIHNDQNNLPCHWIDEGEESIDSKLVLKNWLETELGTTVQSRIPINNVSDSDRRFEYTFLSSSKEIALSYTHKEENLSDEKLNVLFRNSNFKVILFTNQNDNKVDWQYHEWLMKIQNRQGYCLLLDTRDVKNDVANYEKAIVKAIFYDDIQGTWRENCLAEDYLKDFHINSVGDILIHKESLKTLLDNKRNELILEAQRRKEEYEKRRKWEELQKKREDETRRKRDEEQRKILEEQEKEYLRKKKLMEEQLFKEQQAEEIRLQKLKENFKKTIAEELEGSGGLVYDPDGNRWLKCKYCGKIDTEVAFQSWQGNFGTCKDCFDALPPEEIFQKPRVSEKPYDPTICPECGGKLRLRTNRLRGTQFYGCSNYPNCRYTRSV
;
A
#
# COMPACT_ATOMS: atom_id res chain seq x y z
N MET A 1 8.21 28.73 44.26
CA MET A 1 8.55 27.34 44.62
C MET A 1 8.24 27.12 46.08
N VAL A 2 7.27 26.25 46.36
CA VAL A 2 7.01 25.73 47.70
C VAL A 2 8.11 24.73 48.04
N GLN A 3 8.82 24.95 49.16
CA GLN A 3 10.05 24.23 49.51
C GLN A 3 9.83 23.03 50.43
N ARG A 4 8.61 22.83 50.97
CA ARG A 4 8.20 21.65 51.75
C ARG A 4 6.74 21.76 52.17
N SER A 5 5.90 20.82 51.79
CA SER A 5 4.47 20.80 52.16
C SER A 5 4.15 19.90 53.36
N VAL A 6 5.09 19.07 53.83
CA VAL A 6 4.84 18.06 54.88
C VAL A 6 5.91 18.11 55.96
N ALA A 7 5.49 17.90 57.21
CA ALA A 7 6.35 17.70 58.37
C ALA A 7 5.89 16.46 59.17
N LEU A 8 6.81 15.80 59.85
CA LEU A 8 6.49 14.77 60.84
C LEU A 8 6.32 15.45 62.21
N CYS A 9 5.22 15.20 62.90
CA CYS A 9 4.96 15.71 64.24
C CYS A 9 4.46 14.56 65.12
N ASP A 10 5.17 14.28 66.21
CA ASP A 10 4.78 13.24 67.16
C ASP A 10 4.53 11.85 66.51
N GLY A 11 5.21 11.56 65.39
CA GLY A 11 5.07 10.32 64.62
C GLY A 11 4.04 10.35 63.49
N GLU A 12 3.26 11.42 63.37
CA GLU A 12 2.22 11.58 62.33
C GLU A 12 2.63 12.60 61.26
N LEU A 13 2.20 12.37 60.01
CA LEU A 13 2.43 13.30 58.91
C LEU A 13 1.42 14.45 59.00
N ILE A 14 1.94 15.67 58.99
CA ILE A 14 1.15 16.90 58.93
C ILE A 14 1.48 17.63 57.64
N GLY A 15 0.48 17.74 56.77
CA GLY A 15 0.56 18.55 55.56
C GLY A 15 0.08 19.99 55.78
N ILE A 16 0.59 20.94 54.98
CA ILE A 16 0.14 22.33 54.99
C ILE A 16 -1.34 22.49 54.64
N GLU A 17 -1.95 21.51 53.98
CA GLU A 17 -3.39 21.49 53.71
C GLU A 17 -4.25 21.43 54.99
N SER A 18 -3.68 21.00 56.13
CA SER A 18 -4.38 20.98 57.41
C SER A 18 -4.78 22.39 57.86
N ILE A 19 -3.86 23.36 57.72
CA ILE A 19 -3.96 24.74 58.24
C ILE A 19 -4.79 25.69 57.37
N TYR A 20 -5.37 25.22 56.28
CA TYR A 20 -6.22 26.00 55.39
C TYR A 20 -7.68 25.58 55.49
N ASN A 21 -8.56 26.57 55.35
CA ASN A 21 -9.95 26.42 54.93
C ASN A 21 -10.14 27.13 53.60
N ILE A 22 -11.10 26.70 52.78
CA ILE A 22 -11.51 27.44 51.58
C ILE A 22 -12.82 28.16 51.89
N ILE A 23 -12.81 29.50 51.81
CA ILE A 23 -13.97 30.36 52.05
C ILE A 23 -14.17 31.25 50.84
N ASN A 24 -15.36 31.22 50.23
CA ASN A 24 -15.69 31.91 48.98
C ASN A 24 -14.64 31.65 47.89
N GLY A 25 -14.30 30.37 47.72
CA GLY A 25 -13.31 29.91 46.76
C GLY A 25 -11.87 30.30 47.07
N LYS A 26 -11.53 30.91 48.22
CA LYS A 26 -10.14 31.32 48.54
C LYS A 26 -9.57 30.59 49.76
N PRO A 27 -8.27 30.24 49.77
CA PRO A 27 -7.64 29.56 50.89
C PRO A 27 -7.30 30.58 51.98
N ILE A 28 -7.82 30.35 53.18
CA ILE A 28 -7.63 31.21 54.36
C ILE A 28 -7.01 30.39 55.49
N TYR A 29 -6.01 30.97 56.16
CA TYR A 29 -5.37 30.34 57.31
C TYR A 29 -6.33 30.14 58.48
N LYS A 30 -6.32 28.94 59.03
CA LYS A 30 -6.85 28.67 60.36
C LYS A 30 -5.87 29.18 61.40
N LYS A 31 -6.08 30.40 61.89
CA LYS A 31 -5.14 31.11 62.80
C LYS A 31 -4.66 30.23 63.96
N GLY A 32 -5.58 29.54 64.64
CA GLY A 32 -5.23 28.65 65.77
C GLY A 32 -4.32 27.49 65.38
N GLU A 33 -4.54 26.84 64.24
CA GLU A 33 -3.68 25.73 63.79
C GLU A 33 -2.29 26.22 63.33
N VAL A 34 -2.22 27.39 62.69
CA VAL A 34 -0.95 28.02 62.30
C VAL A 34 -0.10 28.36 63.54
N GLU A 35 -0.72 28.95 64.56
CA GLU A 35 -0.05 29.29 65.82
C GLU A 35 0.43 28.03 66.55
N ALA A 36 -0.41 26.99 66.61
CA ALA A 36 -0.06 25.71 67.21
C ALA A 36 1.13 25.03 66.50
N LEU A 37 1.16 25.02 65.16
CA LEU A 37 2.30 24.47 64.41
C LEU A 37 3.57 25.31 64.55
N ARG A 38 3.45 26.64 64.61
CA ARG A 38 4.60 27.52 64.89
C ARG A 38 5.21 27.22 66.25
N GLU A 39 4.37 27.03 67.26
CA GLU A 39 4.82 26.68 68.61
C GLU A 39 5.50 25.30 68.65
N LYS A 40 4.90 24.28 68.02
CA LYS A 40 5.54 22.96 67.86
C LYS A 40 6.88 23.03 67.12
N GLY A 41 6.99 23.91 66.11
CA GLY A 41 8.25 24.17 65.41
C GLY A 41 9.32 24.77 66.30
N ARG A 42 8.97 25.77 67.13
CA ARG A 42 9.90 26.36 68.14
C ARG A 42 10.37 25.33 69.16
N GLN A 43 9.48 24.42 69.56
CA GLN A 43 9.81 23.31 70.46
C GLN A 43 10.64 22.20 69.79
N GLY A 44 10.92 22.30 68.48
CA GLY A 44 11.68 21.30 67.73
C GLY A 44 10.94 19.98 67.51
N LYS A 45 9.61 19.97 67.61
CA LYS A 45 8.76 18.77 67.45
C LYS A 45 8.41 18.45 65.99
N LEU A 46 8.60 19.41 65.08
CA LEU A 46 8.41 19.21 63.66
C LEU A 46 9.71 18.72 63.03
N LEU A 47 9.69 17.55 62.38
CA LEU A 47 10.87 16.88 61.83
C LEU A 47 10.71 16.60 60.33
N CYS A 48 11.83 16.45 59.61
CA CYS A 48 11.82 16.02 58.20
C CYS A 48 11.25 14.60 58.07
N PRO A 49 10.22 14.37 57.23
CA PRO A 49 9.72 13.02 57.01
C PRO A 49 10.69 12.13 56.22
N CYS A 50 11.72 12.71 55.58
CA CYS A 50 12.81 11.98 54.94
C CYS A 50 13.70 11.17 55.92
N GLY A 51 13.58 11.40 57.23
CA GLY A 51 14.40 10.73 58.24
C GLY A 51 15.80 11.33 58.45
N CYS A 52 16.13 12.47 57.82
CA CYS A 52 17.44 13.13 58.03
C CYS A 52 17.61 13.79 59.41
N GLY A 53 16.56 13.83 60.23
CA GLY A 53 16.58 14.45 61.56
C GLY A 53 16.51 15.98 61.59
N ALA A 54 16.35 16.65 60.44
CA ALA A 54 16.22 18.10 60.39
C ALA A 54 14.94 18.58 61.08
N LYS A 55 15.07 19.57 61.97
CA LYS A 55 13.97 20.28 62.61
C LYS A 55 13.38 21.30 61.66
N LEU A 56 12.05 21.39 61.65
CA LEU A 56 11.28 22.22 60.74
C LEU A 56 10.55 23.33 61.47
N ILE A 57 10.39 24.46 60.78
CA ILE A 57 9.56 25.58 61.21
C ILE A 57 8.59 25.97 60.09
N LEU A 58 7.39 26.38 60.47
CA LEU A 58 6.36 26.79 59.52
C LEU A 58 6.60 28.24 59.06
N ALA A 59 6.88 28.42 57.77
CA ALA A 59 6.87 29.71 57.09
C ALA A 59 5.51 29.92 56.43
N ALA A 60 4.68 30.76 57.05
CA ALA A 60 3.35 31.14 56.54
C ALA A 60 3.31 32.66 56.37
N GLY A 61 2.96 33.12 55.17
CA GLY A 61 2.84 34.54 54.80
C GLY A 61 1.62 34.79 53.90
N GLU A 62 1.32 36.06 53.64
CA GLU A 62 0.12 36.47 52.89
C GLU A 62 0.25 36.32 51.36
N LEU A 63 1.48 36.35 50.84
CA LEU A 63 1.76 36.38 49.39
C LEU A 63 2.03 35.01 48.76
N ARG A 64 2.21 33.95 49.57
CA ARG A 64 2.57 32.60 49.10
C ARG A 64 1.96 31.55 50.01
N LEU A 65 1.70 30.36 49.44
CA LEU A 65 1.36 29.18 50.23
C LEU A 65 2.42 28.91 51.30
N ALA A 66 1.94 28.53 52.48
CA ALA A 66 2.78 28.18 53.59
C ALA A 66 3.64 26.96 53.25
N HIS A 67 4.82 26.88 53.85
CA HIS A 67 5.71 25.76 53.69
C HIS A 67 6.55 25.56 54.95
N PHE A 68 7.04 24.35 55.14
CA PHE A 68 8.01 24.05 56.19
C PHE A 68 9.42 24.35 55.68
N LYS A 69 10.22 25.03 56.50
CA LYS A 69 11.65 25.25 56.21
C LYS A 69 12.51 24.60 57.29
N ILE A 70 13.72 24.18 56.91
CA ILE A 70 14.70 23.69 57.88
C ILE A 70 15.06 24.86 58.81
N HIS A 71 15.20 24.56 60.10
CA HIS A 71 15.70 25.53 61.06
C HIS A 71 17.09 26.04 60.63
N ASN A 72 17.34 27.34 60.70
CA ASN A 72 18.54 27.96 60.12
C ASN A 72 19.86 27.29 60.58
N ASP A 73 19.90 26.83 61.84
CA ASP A 73 21.06 26.17 62.44
C ASP A 73 21.35 24.76 61.87
N GLN A 74 20.48 24.24 61.02
CA GLN A 74 20.54 22.87 60.47
C GLN A 74 20.50 22.84 58.93
N ASN A 75 20.67 23.98 58.25
CA ASN A 75 20.58 24.08 56.79
C ASN A 75 21.64 23.24 56.04
N ASN A 76 22.73 22.85 56.70
CA ASN A 76 23.80 22.04 56.09
C ASN A 76 23.56 20.52 56.19
N LEU A 77 22.43 20.06 56.74
CA LEU A 77 22.11 18.64 56.77
C LEU A 77 21.82 18.11 55.35
N PRO A 78 22.39 16.96 54.95
CA PRO A 78 22.08 16.34 53.66
C PRO A 78 20.63 15.84 53.68
N CYS A 79 19.75 16.66 53.11
CA CYS A 79 18.32 16.40 53.08
C CYS A 79 17.89 15.99 51.67
N HIS A 80 17.37 14.77 51.53
CA HIS A 80 16.86 14.23 50.27
C HIS A 80 15.33 14.35 50.13
N TRP A 81 14.72 15.27 50.87
CA TRP A 81 13.30 15.54 50.72
C TRP A 81 13.02 16.15 49.35
N ILE A 82 12.01 15.63 48.66
CA ILE A 82 11.60 16.12 47.35
C ILE A 82 10.47 17.12 47.55
N ASP A 83 10.66 18.33 47.02
CA ASP A 83 9.68 19.39 47.10
C ASP A 83 8.44 19.07 46.28
N GLU A 84 7.28 19.42 46.83
CA GLU A 84 6.00 19.24 46.18
C GLU A 84 5.70 20.47 45.30
N GLY A 85 5.28 20.22 44.06
CA GLY A 85 4.88 21.28 43.13
C GLY A 85 3.61 22.00 43.60
N GLU A 86 3.49 23.28 43.23
CA GLU A 86 2.35 24.14 43.57
C GLU A 86 1.01 23.55 43.11
N GLU A 87 0.95 23.02 41.88
CA GLU A 87 -0.24 22.34 41.33
C GLU A 87 -0.72 21.16 42.18
N SER A 88 0.21 20.37 42.73
CA SER A 88 -0.13 19.22 43.56
C SER A 88 -0.71 19.66 44.91
N ILE A 89 -0.22 20.78 45.46
CA ILE A 89 -0.74 21.37 46.70
C ILE A 89 -2.12 21.96 46.45
N ASP A 90 -2.29 22.74 45.38
CA ASP A 90 -3.58 23.33 45.01
C ASP A 90 -4.63 22.25 44.81
N SER A 91 -4.30 21.20 44.07
CA SER A 91 -5.17 20.03 43.87
C SER A 91 -5.62 19.40 45.19
N LYS A 92 -4.70 19.23 46.15
CA LYS A 92 -5.02 18.69 47.48
C LYS A 92 -5.93 19.62 48.28
N LEU A 93 -5.68 20.92 48.23
CA LEU A 93 -6.52 21.92 48.92
C LEU A 93 -7.94 21.92 48.36
N VAL A 94 -8.10 21.96 47.03
CA VAL A 94 -9.42 21.87 46.37
C VAL A 94 -10.14 20.58 46.81
N LEU A 95 -9.47 19.43 46.67
CA LEU A 95 -10.07 18.12 46.95
C LEU A 95 -10.43 17.95 48.42
N LYS A 96 -9.61 18.46 49.35
CA LYS A 96 -9.90 18.43 50.78
C LYS A 96 -11.20 19.18 51.09
N ASN A 97 -11.31 20.41 50.61
CA ASN A 97 -12.48 21.24 50.88
C ASN A 97 -13.75 20.65 50.25
N TRP A 98 -13.65 20.16 49.01
CA TRP A 98 -14.75 19.46 48.36
C TRP A 98 -15.17 18.24 49.18
N LEU A 99 -14.23 17.39 49.60
CA LEU A 99 -14.54 16.18 50.37
C LEU A 99 -15.15 16.51 51.75
N GLU A 100 -14.64 17.53 52.45
CA GLU A 100 -15.22 17.97 53.74
C GLU A 100 -16.65 18.50 53.56
N THR A 101 -16.90 19.22 52.46
CA THR A 101 -18.23 19.76 52.12
C THR A 101 -19.21 18.63 51.81
N GLU A 102 -18.81 17.68 50.97
CA GLU A 102 -19.64 16.53 50.57
C GLU A 102 -19.95 15.60 51.74
N LEU A 103 -18.98 15.36 52.62
CA LEU A 103 -19.15 14.45 53.76
C LEU A 103 -19.79 15.12 54.98
N GLY A 104 -19.78 16.46 55.05
CA GLY A 104 -20.22 17.23 56.21
C GLY A 104 -19.38 16.98 57.46
N THR A 105 -18.13 16.52 57.31
CA THR A 105 -17.21 16.15 58.40
C THR A 105 -15.79 16.56 58.05
N THR A 106 -14.99 16.93 59.05
CA THR A 106 -13.56 17.15 58.88
C THR A 106 -12.85 15.86 58.46
N VAL A 107 -11.94 15.96 57.49
CA VAL A 107 -11.15 14.83 57.01
C VAL A 107 -9.72 14.91 57.51
N GLN A 108 -9.15 13.76 57.84
CA GLN A 108 -7.74 13.67 58.18
C GLN A 108 -6.90 13.67 56.90
N SER A 109 -5.73 14.31 56.93
CA SER A 109 -4.83 14.43 55.77
C SER A 109 -3.59 13.57 55.97
N ARG A 110 -3.01 13.04 54.88
CA ARG A 110 -1.72 12.31 54.87
C ARG A 110 -1.70 11.11 55.82
N ILE A 111 -2.76 10.30 55.82
CA ILE A 111 -2.88 9.15 56.73
C ILE A 111 -2.05 7.98 56.22
N PRO A 112 -1.00 7.55 56.94
CA PRO A 112 -0.26 6.34 56.60
C PRO A 112 -1.18 5.11 56.64
N ILE A 113 -1.10 4.27 55.61
CA ILE A 113 -1.96 3.09 55.49
C ILE A 113 -1.67 2.08 56.59
N ASN A 114 -0.43 1.97 57.05
CA ASN A 114 -0.05 1.13 58.18
C ASN A 114 -0.72 1.52 59.51
N ASN A 115 -1.29 2.74 59.62
CA ASN A 115 -2.08 3.12 60.79
C ASN A 115 -3.50 2.52 60.75
N VAL A 116 -3.93 2.06 59.58
CA VAL A 116 -5.31 1.59 59.34
C VAL A 116 -5.36 0.19 58.68
N SER A 117 -4.22 -0.44 58.44
CA SER A 117 -4.12 -1.81 57.92
C SER A 117 -2.83 -2.52 58.32
N ASP A 118 -2.81 -3.85 58.16
CA ASP A 118 -1.70 -4.76 58.52
C ASP A 118 -0.46 -4.65 57.61
N SER A 119 -0.32 -3.57 56.85
CA SER A 119 0.79 -3.37 55.91
C SER A 119 1.92 -2.57 56.55
N ASP A 120 3.15 -3.09 56.54
CA ASP A 120 4.34 -2.34 56.98
C ASP A 120 4.81 -1.26 55.99
N ARG A 121 4.14 -1.13 54.83
CA ARG A 121 4.45 -0.11 53.83
C ARG A 121 3.95 1.27 54.25
N ARG A 122 4.81 2.28 54.05
CA ARG A 122 4.54 3.70 54.33
C ARG A 122 3.82 4.41 53.17
N PHE A 123 2.81 3.78 52.58
CA PHE A 123 1.91 4.48 51.67
C PHE A 123 0.90 5.30 52.46
N GLU A 124 0.30 6.34 51.87
CA GLU A 124 -0.68 7.19 52.53
C GLU A 124 -1.98 7.32 51.73
N TYR A 125 -3.11 7.41 52.44
CA TYR A 125 -4.30 8.06 51.91
C TYR A 125 -4.07 9.57 51.93
N THR A 126 -4.45 10.26 50.86
CA THR A 126 -4.37 11.71 50.82
C THR A 126 -5.33 12.31 51.83
N PHE A 127 -6.58 11.83 51.82
CA PHE A 127 -7.59 12.18 52.82
C PHE A 127 -8.34 10.94 53.30
N LEU A 128 -8.74 10.94 54.56
CA LEU A 128 -9.53 9.86 55.18
C LEU A 128 -10.63 10.46 56.06
N SER A 129 -11.86 9.96 55.86
CA SER A 129 -12.97 10.18 56.79
C SER A 129 -13.36 8.84 57.42
N SER A 130 -12.90 8.60 58.64
CA SER A 130 -13.22 7.37 59.37
C SER A 130 -14.70 7.28 59.74
N SER A 131 -15.39 8.41 59.93
CA SER A 131 -16.82 8.44 60.27
C SER A 131 -17.74 8.10 59.10
N LYS A 132 -17.27 8.32 57.86
CA LYS A 132 -18.00 8.01 56.62
C LYS A 132 -17.44 6.81 55.87
N GLU A 133 -16.39 6.19 56.40
CA GLU A 133 -15.69 5.06 55.78
C GLU A 133 -15.23 5.36 54.32
N ILE A 134 -14.84 6.61 54.05
CA ILE A 134 -14.41 7.06 52.71
C ILE A 134 -12.96 7.55 52.76
N ALA A 135 -12.17 7.09 51.80
CA ALA A 135 -10.78 7.51 51.63
C ALA A 135 -10.57 8.08 50.22
N LEU A 136 -9.77 9.13 50.12
CA LEU A 136 -9.37 9.74 48.85
C LEU A 136 -7.86 9.62 48.68
N SER A 137 -7.44 9.14 47.52
CA SER A 137 -6.02 9.12 47.13
C SER A 137 -5.83 9.91 45.83
N TYR A 138 -5.13 11.04 45.94
CA TYR A 138 -4.74 11.88 44.82
C TYR A 138 -3.29 11.63 44.42
N THR A 139 -3.04 11.53 43.12
CA THR A 139 -1.68 11.36 42.57
C THR A 139 -1.42 12.36 41.45
N HIS A 140 -0.47 13.28 41.69
CA HIS A 140 -0.09 14.31 40.72
C HIS A 140 0.83 13.79 39.59
N LYS A 141 1.82 12.95 39.94
CA LYS A 141 2.77 12.37 38.97
C LYS A 141 2.54 10.88 38.80
N GLU A 142 2.60 10.43 37.55
CA GLU A 142 2.36 9.03 37.13
C GLU A 142 3.30 8.04 37.85
N GLU A 143 4.56 8.43 38.06
CA GLU A 143 5.60 7.65 38.76
C GLU A 143 5.20 7.23 40.18
N ASN A 144 4.29 7.98 40.82
CA ASN A 144 3.84 7.73 42.19
C ASN A 144 2.67 6.73 42.27
N LEU A 145 2.28 6.14 41.14
CA LEU A 145 1.15 5.22 41.02
C LEU A 145 1.61 3.78 40.76
N SER A 146 2.26 3.17 41.76
CA SER A 146 2.64 1.75 41.68
C SER A 146 1.46 0.81 41.91
N ASP A 147 1.49 -0.38 41.29
CA ASP A 147 0.48 -1.42 41.55
C ASP A 147 0.50 -1.87 43.01
N GLU A 148 1.68 -1.88 43.66
CA GLU A 148 1.79 -2.19 45.07
C GLU A 148 0.99 -1.18 45.93
N LYS A 149 1.17 0.12 45.71
CA LYS A 149 0.41 1.18 46.41
C LYS A 149 -1.08 0.99 46.20
N LEU A 150 -1.50 0.81 44.96
CA LEU A 150 -2.91 0.63 44.63
C LEU A 150 -3.49 -0.65 45.23
N ASN A 151 -2.75 -1.76 45.20
CA ASN A 151 -3.21 -3.01 45.80
C ASN A 151 -3.37 -2.87 47.31
N VAL A 152 -2.44 -2.19 47.99
CA VAL A 152 -2.56 -1.92 49.43
C VAL A 152 -3.77 -1.01 49.72
N LEU A 153 -3.95 0.06 48.94
CA LEU A 153 -5.09 0.98 49.08
C LEU A 153 -6.45 0.26 48.95
N PHE A 154 -6.61 -0.59 47.92
CA PHE A 154 -7.87 -1.24 47.59
C PHE A 154 -8.10 -2.59 48.30
N ARG A 155 -7.06 -3.22 48.86
CA ARG A 155 -7.22 -4.42 49.71
C ARG A 155 -7.83 -4.08 51.06
N ASN A 156 -7.64 -2.86 51.54
CA ASN A 156 -8.23 -2.40 52.78
C ASN A 156 -9.73 -2.18 52.59
N SER A 157 -10.50 -3.23 52.88
CA SER A 157 -11.96 -3.25 52.70
C SER A 157 -12.74 -2.31 53.62
N ASN A 158 -12.09 -1.73 54.62
CA ASN A 158 -12.74 -0.87 55.61
C ASN A 158 -13.15 0.49 55.03
N PHE A 159 -12.60 0.89 53.89
CA PHE A 159 -12.85 2.20 53.31
C PHE A 159 -13.15 2.11 51.82
N LYS A 160 -14.13 2.88 51.38
CA LYS A 160 -14.35 3.14 49.95
C LYS A 160 -13.29 4.12 49.45
N VAL A 161 -12.41 3.64 48.58
CA VAL A 161 -11.31 4.44 48.02
C VAL A 161 -11.73 5.13 46.72
N ILE A 162 -11.56 6.45 46.67
CA ILE A 162 -11.72 7.28 45.48
C ILE A 162 -10.35 7.73 44.98
N LEU A 163 -10.08 7.50 43.70
CA LEU A 163 -8.82 7.89 43.05
C LEU A 163 -9.01 9.11 42.16
N PHE A 164 -8.24 10.15 42.47
CA PHE A 164 -8.06 11.31 41.60
C PHE A 164 -6.63 11.38 41.10
N THR A 165 -6.46 11.97 39.93
CA THR A 165 -5.15 12.26 39.35
C THR A 165 -5.18 13.59 38.62
N ASN A 166 -4.01 14.17 38.36
CA ASN A 166 -3.94 15.42 37.62
C ASN A 166 -4.34 15.22 36.15
N GLN A 167 -5.00 16.21 35.57
CA GLN A 167 -5.14 16.30 34.13
C GLN A 167 -3.76 16.62 33.53
N ASN A 168 -3.22 15.66 32.79
CA ASN A 168 -1.96 15.84 32.06
C ASN A 168 -2.29 16.15 30.60
N ASP A 169 -2.00 17.38 30.17
CA ASP A 169 -2.22 17.83 28.79
C ASP A 169 -1.14 17.36 27.81
N ASN A 170 -0.04 16.82 28.30
CA ASN A 170 1.03 16.27 27.45
C ASN A 170 0.76 14.82 27.00
N LYS A 171 -0.50 14.38 27.04
CA LYS A 171 -0.89 13.04 26.57
C LYS A 171 -0.83 12.97 25.05
N VAL A 172 -0.47 11.78 24.55
CA VAL A 172 -0.62 11.46 23.14
C VAL A 172 -2.01 10.85 22.98
N ASP A 173 -2.91 11.53 22.27
CA ASP A 173 -4.36 11.22 22.18
C ASP A 173 -4.70 9.76 21.80
N TRP A 174 -3.76 9.03 21.19
CA TRP A 174 -3.97 7.67 20.68
C TRP A 174 -3.47 6.56 21.60
N GLN A 175 -2.91 6.87 22.78
CA GLN A 175 -2.35 5.87 23.68
C GLN A 175 -3.14 5.74 24.98
N TYR A 176 -3.56 4.51 25.30
CA TYR A 176 -4.06 4.21 26.63
C TYR A 176 -2.88 4.05 27.60
N HIS A 177 -2.61 5.09 28.39
CA HIS A 177 -1.47 5.13 29.29
C HIS A 177 -1.60 4.13 30.45
N GLU A 178 -0.51 3.41 30.77
CA GLU A 178 -0.48 2.34 31.78
C GLU A 178 -1.00 2.80 33.16
N TRP A 179 -0.65 4.00 33.59
CA TRP A 179 -1.09 4.52 34.88
C TRP A 179 -2.61 4.78 34.93
N LEU A 180 -3.22 5.22 33.82
CA LEU A 180 -4.68 5.32 33.70
C LEU A 180 -5.33 3.94 33.70
N MET A 181 -4.70 2.95 33.03
CA MET A 181 -5.16 1.55 33.09
C MET A 181 -5.25 1.06 34.53
N LYS A 182 -4.22 1.36 35.35
CA LYS A 182 -4.19 0.95 36.75
C LYS A 182 -5.32 1.56 37.57
N ILE A 183 -5.65 2.84 37.34
CA ILE A 183 -6.78 3.52 37.99
C ILE A 183 -8.09 2.90 37.52
N GLN A 184 -8.31 2.83 36.21
CA GLN A 184 -9.54 2.34 35.62
C GLN A 184 -9.84 0.89 36.02
N ASN A 185 -8.84 0.01 36.08
CA ASN A 185 -9.04 -1.38 36.47
C ASN A 185 -9.58 -1.54 37.91
N ARG A 186 -9.44 -0.52 38.76
CA ARG A 186 -9.84 -0.56 40.17
C ARG A 186 -11.10 0.24 40.46
N GLN A 187 -11.25 1.40 39.81
CA GLN A 187 -12.41 2.29 40.00
C GLN A 187 -13.47 2.13 38.90
N GLY A 188 -13.12 1.56 37.75
CA GLY A 188 -13.97 1.46 36.56
C GLY A 188 -13.82 2.64 35.58
N TYR A 189 -13.39 3.80 36.08
CA TYR A 189 -13.18 5.06 35.35
C TYR A 189 -12.05 5.86 36.00
N CYS A 190 -11.50 6.84 35.28
CA CYS A 190 -10.49 7.78 35.76
C CYS A 190 -11.11 9.14 36.05
N LEU A 191 -10.73 9.76 37.18
CA LEU A 191 -11.09 11.13 37.52
C LEU A 191 -9.86 12.03 37.37
N LEU A 192 -9.86 12.87 36.34
CA LEU A 192 -8.81 13.83 36.07
C LEU A 192 -9.21 15.18 36.65
N LEU A 193 -8.42 15.72 37.56
CA LEU A 193 -8.62 17.04 38.14
C LEU A 193 -7.77 18.06 37.39
N ASP A 194 -8.38 19.16 36.96
CA ASP A 194 -7.69 20.32 36.42
C ASP A 194 -7.90 21.54 37.32
N THR A 195 -6.79 22.10 37.80
CA THR A 195 -6.76 23.31 38.62
C THR A 195 -6.03 24.46 37.94
N ARG A 196 -5.74 24.40 36.62
CA ARG A 196 -4.89 25.39 35.95
C ARG A 196 -5.54 26.75 35.79
N ASP A 197 -6.87 26.81 35.66
CA ASP A 197 -7.60 28.08 35.66
C ASP A 197 -7.57 28.81 37.02
N VAL A 198 -7.17 28.11 38.10
CA VAL A 198 -6.93 28.71 39.42
C VAL A 198 -5.66 29.58 39.43
N LYS A 199 -4.78 29.44 38.43
CA LYS A 199 -3.49 30.16 38.37
C LYS A 199 -3.58 31.57 37.80
N ASN A 200 -4.55 31.85 36.93
CA ASN A 200 -4.63 33.10 36.16
C ASN A 200 -5.64 34.11 36.73
N ASP A 201 -6.53 33.66 37.61
CA ASP A 201 -7.44 34.50 38.40
C ASP A 201 -7.14 34.30 39.89
N VAL A 202 -7.47 35.29 40.73
CA VAL A 202 -7.35 35.19 42.20
C VAL A 202 -7.83 33.83 42.67
N ALA A 203 -6.90 32.95 43.07
CA ALA A 203 -7.06 31.52 43.31
C ALA A 203 -8.49 31.15 43.71
N ASN A 204 -9.34 30.89 42.71
CA ASN A 204 -10.74 30.56 42.90
C ASN A 204 -10.89 29.05 42.77
N TYR A 205 -10.81 28.39 43.90
CA TYR A 205 -10.89 26.94 44.03
C TYR A 205 -12.28 26.39 43.60
N GLU A 206 -13.30 27.23 43.40
CA GLU A 206 -14.61 26.84 42.84
C GLU A 206 -14.57 26.59 41.33
N LYS A 207 -13.51 27.02 40.63
CA LYS A 207 -13.33 26.82 39.18
C LYS A 207 -12.60 25.52 38.83
N ALA A 208 -12.27 24.68 39.81
CA ALA A 208 -11.62 23.40 39.53
C ALA A 208 -12.54 22.49 38.70
N ILE A 209 -12.01 21.88 37.64
CA ILE A 209 -12.76 21.04 36.71
C ILE A 209 -12.37 19.58 36.95
N VAL A 210 -13.35 18.68 36.85
CA VAL A 210 -13.11 17.24 36.84
C VAL A 210 -13.61 16.65 35.54
N LYS A 211 -12.72 15.92 34.87
CA LYS A 211 -13.05 15.08 33.71
C LYS A 211 -13.09 13.62 34.14
N ALA A 212 -14.28 13.03 34.13
CA ALA A 212 -14.49 11.60 34.33
C ALA A 212 -14.42 10.89 32.97
N ILE A 213 -13.44 10.02 32.79
CA ILE A 213 -13.21 9.32 31.51
C ILE A 213 -13.05 7.81 31.71
N PHE A 214 -13.24 7.05 30.64
CA PHE A 214 -12.78 5.67 30.56
C PHE A 214 -12.26 5.35 29.16
N TYR A 215 -11.41 4.33 29.06
CA TYR A 215 -10.92 3.78 27.82
C TYR A 215 -11.55 2.43 27.52
N ASP A 216 -11.85 2.19 26.25
CA ASP A 216 -12.22 0.89 25.73
C ASP A 216 -11.70 0.70 24.30
N ASP A 217 -11.74 -0.55 23.83
CA ASP A 217 -11.37 -0.98 22.49
C ASP A 217 -12.54 -1.61 21.72
N ILE A 218 -13.78 -1.31 22.09
CA ILE A 218 -15.00 -1.92 21.51
C ILE A 218 -15.06 -1.67 19.99
N GLN A 219 -14.51 -0.54 19.54
CA GLN A 219 -14.43 -0.17 18.13
C GLN A 219 -13.16 -0.67 17.41
N GLY A 220 -12.36 -1.55 18.04
CA GLY A 220 -11.14 -2.15 17.49
C GLY A 220 -9.85 -1.36 17.76
N THR A 221 -9.93 -0.21 18.41
CA THR A 221 -8.79 0.63 18.82
C THR A 221 -9.11 1.26 20.18
N TRP A 222 -8.12 1.37 21.07
CA TRP A 222 -8.28 2.09 22.33
C TRP A 222 -8.70 3.55 22.10
N ARG A 223 -9.79 3.97 22.73
CA ARG A 223 -10.30 5.34 22.66
C ARG A 223 -10.65 5.86 24.04
N GLU A 224 -10.36 7.14 24.28
CA GLU A 224 -10.88 7.86 25.43
C GLU A 224 -12.37 8.17 25.21
N ASN A 225 -13.19 7.87 26.21
CA ASN A 225 -14.60 8.22 26.24
C ASN A 225 -14.88 9.06 27.48
N CYS A 226 -15.41 10.27 27.26
CA CYS A 226 -15.83 11.15 28.35
C CYS A 226 -17.18 10.68 28.90
N LEU A 227 -17.25 10.49 30.22
CA LEU A 227 -18.48 10.24 30.97
C LEU A 227 -19.14 11.55 31.38
N ALA A 228 -18.33 12.45 31.91
CA ALA A 228 -18.75 13.79 32.33
C ALA A 228 -17.53 14.70 32.47
N GLU A 229 -17.73 15.99 32.22
CA GLU A 229 -16.72 17.04 32.39
C GLU A 229 -17.43 18.27 32.94
N ASP A 230 -17.15 18.63 34.19
CA ASP A 230 -17.83 19.74 34.87
C ASP A 230 -16.99 20.26 36.04
N TYR A 231 -17.47 21.29 36.74
CA TYR A 231 -16.81 21.78 37.95
C TYR A 231 -16.86 20.74 39.08
N LEU A 232 -15.79 20.64 39.86
CA LEU A 232 -15.69 19.68 40.98
C LEU A 232 -16.87 19.81 41.97
N LYS A 233 -17.36 21.03 42.20
CA LYS A 233 -18.49 21.31 43.09
C LYS A 233 -19.81 20.65 42.65
N ASP A 234 -19.93 20.29 41.37
CA ASP A 234 -21.12 19.67 40.79
C ASP A 234 -21.04 18.13 40.84
N PHE A 235 -19.92 17.57 41.31
CA PHE A 235 -19.78 16.16 41.65
C PHE A 235 -20.11 15.93 43.12
N HIS A 236 -20.98 14.95 43.37
CA HIS A 236 -21.44 14.61 44.71
C HIS A 236 -21.10 13.18 45.12
N ILE A 237 -21.11 12.89 46.42
CA ILE A 237 -20.89 11.53 46.94
C ILE A 237 -22.17 11.03 47.64
N ASN A 238 -22.69 9.85 47.25
CA ASN A 238 -23.82 9.24 47.95
C ASN A 238 -23.40 8.50 49.23
N SER A 239 -24.38 7.98 49.97
CA SER A 239 -24.17 7.21 51.20
C SER A 239 -23.32 5.94 51.05
N VAL A 240 -23.13 5.44 49.83
CA VAL A 240 -22.32 4.24 49.53
C VAL A 240 -20.91 4.62 49.05
N GLY A 241 -20.63 5.92 48.91
CA GLY A 241 -19.34 6.43 48.44
C GLY A 241 -19.17 6.36 46.93
N ASP A 242 -20.27 6.23 46.16
CA ASP A 242 -20.24 6.38 44.71
C ASP A 242 -20.41 7.85 44.33
N ILE A 243 -19.74 8.26 43.25
CA ILE A 243 -19.74 9.63 42.75
C ILE A 243 -20.90 9.84 41.80
N LEU A 244 -21.62 10.93 41.97
CA LEU A 244 -22.76 11.35 41.18
C LEU A 244 -22.49 12.68 40.50
N ILE A 245 -23.09 12.86 39.33
CA ILE A 245 -23.14 14.12 38.60
C ILE A 245 -24.53 14.22 37.95
N HIS A 246 -25.16 15.38 38.01
CA HIS A 246 -26.54 15.57 37.53
C HIS A 246 -27.56 14.53 38.08
N LYS A 247 -27.36 14.07 39.33
CA LYS A 247 -28.14 13.01 40.02
C LYS A 247 -27.97 11.58 39.48
N GLU A 248 -27.07 11.35 38.54
CA GLU A 248 -26.73 10.02 38.05
C GLU A 248 -25.35 9.58 38.57
N SER A 249 -25.18 8.29 38.88
CA SER A 249 -23.87 7.78 39.29
C SER A 249 -22.93 7.63 38.09
N LEU A 250 -21.63 7.88 38.28
CA LEU A 250 -20.63 7.66 37.22
C LEU A 250 -20.60 6.21 36.73
N LYS A 251 -20.96 5.25 37.59
CA LYS A 251 -21.11 3.84 37.20
C LYS A 251 -22.27 3.65 36.22
N THR A 252 -23.41 4.26 36.49
CA THR A 252 -24.58 4.22 35.58
C THR A 252 -24.25 4.86 34.24
N LEU A 253 -23.59 6.02 34.25
CA LEU A 253 -23.12 6.68 33.03
C LEU A 253 -22.14 5.80 32.24
N LEU A 254 -21.21 5.12 32.93
CA LEU A 254 -20.28 4.18 32.34
C LEU A 254 -20.99 3.01 31.66
N ASP A 255 -21.93 2.37 32.34
CA ASP A 255 -22.67 1.23 31.79
C ASP A 255 -23.51 1.65 30.58
N ASN A 256 -24.18 2.80 30.67
CA ASN A 256 -24.95 3.37 29.56
C ASN A 256 -24.06 3.65 28.34
N LYS A 257 -22.90 4.30 28.56
CA LYS A 257 -21.97 4.65 27.49
C LYS A 257 -21.35 3.40 26.85
N ARG A 258 -20.99 2.39 27.64
CA ARG A 258 -20.50 1.10 27.12
C ARG A 258 -21.54 0.40 26.27
N ASN A 259 -22.80 0.37 26.73
CA ASN A 259 -23.90 -0.23 25.96
C ASN A 259 -24.13 0.50 24.62
N GLU A 260 -24.08 1.83 24.62
CA GLU A 260 -24.16 2.65 23.40
C GLU A 260 -23.06 2.25 22.39
N LEU A 261 -21.81 2.15 22.86
CA LEU A 261 -20.66 1.79 22.02
C LEU A 261 -20.74 0.36 21.48
N ILE A 262 -21.21 -0.59 22.29
CA ILE A 262 -21.43 -1.99 21.86
C ILE A 262 -22.47 -2.04 20.74
N LEU A 263 -23.60 -1.34 20.90
CA LEU A 263 -24.65 -1.26 19.89
C LEU A 263 -24.15 -0.60 18.60
N GLU A 264 -23.35 0.47 18.72
CA GLU A 264 -22.75 1.11 17.55
C GLU A 264 -21.78 0.17 16.81
N ALA A 265 -20.95 -0.57 17.53
CA ALA A 265 -20.04 -1.55 16.94
C ALA A 265 -20.78 -2.71 16.24
N GLN A 266 -21.90 -3.16 16.82
CA GLN A 266 -22.79 -4.15 16.18
C GLN A 266 -23.40 -3.62 14.89
N ARG A 267 -23.96 -2.40 14.89
CA ARG A 267 -24.51 -1.76 13.68
C ARG A 267 -23.47 -1.63 12.57
N ARG A 268 -22.25 -1.17 12.90
CA ARG A 268 -21.15 -1.08 11.92
C ARG A 268 -20.77 -2.43 11.32
N LYS A 269 -20.75 -3.50 12.13
CA LYS A 269 -20.50 -4.87 11.62
C LYS A 269 -21.61 -5.31 10.66
N GLU A 270 -22.87 -5.08 10.99
CA GLU A 270 -24.00 -5.41 10.11
C GLU A 270 -23.97 -4.62 8.80
N GLU A 271 -23.70 -3.31 8.86
CA GLU A 271 -23.55 -2.46 7.67
C GLU A 271 -22.39 -2.90 6.78
N TYR A 272 -21.26 -3.27 7.40
CA TYR A 272 -20.11 -3.84 6.68
C TYR A 272 -20.48 -5.14 5.96
N GLU A 273 -21.17 -6.06 6.63
CA GLU A 273 -21.62 -7.31 6.01
C GLU A 273 -22.64 -7.08 4.88
N LYS A 274 -23.59 -6.16 5.06
CA LYS A 274 -24.55 -5.76 4.03
C LYS A 274 -23.82 -5.19 2.81
N ARG A 275 -22.86 -4.28 3.03
CA ARG A 275 -22.04 -3.69 1.96
C ARG A 275 -21.22 -4.76 1.23
N ARG A 276 -20.55 -5.65 1.95
CA ARG A 276 -19.78 -6.76 1.35
C ARG A 276 -20.66 -7.66 0.47
N LYS A 277 -21.84 -8.06 0.96
CA LYS A 277 -22.80 -8.87 0.19
C LYS A 277 -23.31 -8.13 -1.05
N TRP A 278 -23.55 -6.82 -0.93
CA TRP A 278 -23.97 -5.99 -2.06
C TRP A 278 -22.88 -5.86 -3.12
N GLU A 279 -21.63 -5.60 -2.72
CA GLU A 279 -20.46 -5.55 -3.63
C GLU A 279 -20.24 -6.89 -4.34
N GLU A 280 -20.33 -8.01 -3.63
CA GLU A 280 -20.25 -9.35 -4.23
C GLU A 280 -21.36 -9.59 -5.26
N LEU A 281 -22.59 -9.15 -4.99
CA LEU A 281 -23.72 -9.27 -5.92
C LEU A 281 -23.53 -8.40 -7.16
N GLN A 282 -23.04 -7.16 -7.00
CA GLN A 282 -22.73 -6.29 -8.13
C GLN A 282 -21.66 -6.91 -9.02
N LYS A 283 -20.56 -7.40 -8.43
CA LYS A 283 -19.49 -8.08 -9.17
C LYS A 283 -20.01 -9.29 -9.95
N LYS A 284 -20.89 -10.10 -9.35
CA LYS A 284 -21.54 -11.22 -10.07
C LYS A 284 -22.37 -10.75 -11.26
N ARG A 285 -23.14 -9.67 -11.12
CA ARG A 285 -23.95 -9.09 -12.20
C ARG A 285 -23.08 -8.53 -13.33
N GLU A 286 -21.98 -7.87 -12.98
CA GLU A 286 -20.99 -7.35 -13.94
C GLU A 286 -20.28 -8.49 -14.68
N ASP A 287 -19.88 -9.55 -13.98
CA ASP A 287 -19.28 -10.74 -14.57
C ASP A 287 -20.26 -11.45 -15.51
N GLU A 288 -21.55 -11.56 -15.15
CA GLU A 288 -22.58 -12.16 -16.01
C GLU A 288 -22.83 -11.33 -17.27
N THR A 289 -22.94 -10.00 -17.14
CA THR A 289 -23.08 -9.10 -18.30
C THR A 289 -21.84 -9.07 -19.17
N ARG A 290 -20.63 -9.20 -18.60
CA ARG A 290 -19.40 -9.40 -19.38
C ARG A 290 -19.44 -10.71 -20.17
N ARG A 291 -19.79 -11.84 -19.52
CA ARG A 291 -19.92 -13.14 -20.20
C ARG A 291 -20.91 -13.11 -21.35
N LYS A 292 -22.07 -12.48 -21.18
CA LYS A 292 -23.08 -12.33 -22.25
C LYS A 292 -22.52 -11.52 -23.44
N ARG A 293 -21.82 -10.41 -23.17
CA ARG A 293 -21.15 -9.61 -24.22
C ARG A 293 -20.06 -10.40 -24.94
N ASP A 294 -19.23 -11.12 -24.20
CA ASP A 294 -18.16 -11.94 -24.78
C ASP A 294 -18.73 -13.07 -25.65
N GLU A 295 -19.83 -13.70 -25.22
CA GLU A 295 -20.53 -14.72 -26.00
C GLU A 295 -21.16 -14.14 -27.28
N GLU A 296 -21.78 -12.97 -27.20
CA GLU A 296 -22.35 -12.27 -28.35
C GLU A 296 -21.26 -11.83 -29.34
N GLN A 297 -20.15 -11.28 -28.86
CA GLN A 297 -18.99 -10.96 -29.71
C GLN A 297 -18.41 -12.20 -30.39
N ARG A 298 -18.32 -13.34 -29.69
CA ARG A 298 -17.88 -14.60 -30.30
C ARG A 298 -18.81 -15.05 -31.43
N LYS A 299 -20.13 -14.96 -31.24
CA LYS A 299 -21.11 -15.30 -32.30
C LYS A 299 -20.94 -14.41 -33.52
N ILE A 300 -20.77 -13.10 -33.33
CA ILE A 300 -20.52 -12.15 -34.42
C ILE A 300 -19.21 -12.51 -35.16
N LEU A 301 -18.13 -12.79 -34.44
CA LEU A 301 -16.85 -13.18 -35.03
C LEU A 301 -16.96 -14.48 -35.83
N GLU A 302 -17.65 -15.49 -35.29
CA GLU A 302 -17.89 -16.76 -36.01
C GLU A 302 -18.72 -16.55 -37.29
N GLU A 303 -19.72 -15.67 -37.27
CA GLU A 303 -20.50 -15.33 -38.46
C GLU A 303 -19.65 -14.59 -39.51
N GLN A 304 -18.86 -13.62 -39.08
CA GLN A 304 -17.92 -12.90 -39.95
C GLN A 304 -16.90 -13.85 -40.58
N GLU A 305 -16.35 -14.78 -39.82
CA GLU A 305 -15.41 -15.80 -40.32
C GLU A 305 -16.08 -16.72 -41.34
N LYS A 306 -17.30 -17.19 -41.06
CA LYS A 306 -18.08 -18.01 -42.01
C LYS A 306 -18.36 -17.25 -43.31
N GLU A 307 -18.73 -15.97 -43.22
CA GLU A 307 -18.98 -15.14 -44.39
C GLU A 307 -17.68 -14.88 -45.19
N TYR A 308 -16.58 -14.61 -44.50
CA TYR A 308 -15.26 -14.48 -45.10
C TYR A 308 -14.85 -15.75 -45.86
N LEU A 309 -14.99 -16.93 -45.24
CA LEU A 309 -14.71 -18.21 -45.89
C LEU A 309 -15.60 -18.44 -47.13
N ARG A 310 -16.88 -18.06 -47.08
CA ARG A 310 -17.80 -18.16 -48.23
C ARG A 310 -17.34 -17.27 -49.38
N LYS A 311 -17.02 -15.99 -49.11
CA LYS A 311 -16.53 -15.03 -50.11
C LYS A 311 -15.21 -15.51 -50.72
N LYS A 312 -14.30 -16.00 -49.88
CA LYS A 312 -13.01 -16.57 -50.33
C LYS A 312 -13.21 -17.74 -51.28
N LYS A 313 -14.06 -18.72 -50.92
CA LYS A 313 -14.38 -19.86 -51.81
C LYS A 313 -14.98 -19.41 -53.14
N LEU A 314 -15.92 -18.45 -53.11
CA LEU A 314 -16.53 -17.93 -54.33
C LEU A 314 -15.49 -17.26 -55.24
N MET A 315 -14.60 -16.46 -54.65
CA MET A 315 -13.51 -15.78 -55.36
C MET A 315 -12.52 -16.78 -55.97
N GLU A 316 -12.13 -17.81 -55.22
CA GLU A 316 -11.27 -18.90 -55.72
C GLU A 316 -11.93 -19.65 -56.88
N GLU A 317 -13.24 -19.93 -56.80
CA GLU A 317 -13.99 -20.58 -57.87
C GLU A 317 -14.11 -19.69 -59.12
N GLN A 318 -14.32 -18.37 -58.94
CA GLN A 318 -14.33 -17.40 -60.04
C GLN A 318 -12.97 -17.34 -60.73
N LEU A 319 -11.89 -17.21 -59.96
CA LEU A 319 -10.53 -17.17 -60.50
C LEU A 319 -10.22 -18.45 -61.28
N PHE A 320 -10.62 -19.62 -60.76
CA PHE A 320 -10.44 -20.89 -61.46
C PHE A 320 -11.22 -20.94 -62.79
N LYS A 321 -12.48 -20.47 -62.81
CA LYS A 321 -13.27 -20.38 -64.05
C LYS A 321 -12.66 -19.41 -65.06
N GLU A 322 -12.15 -18.27 -64.61
CA GLU A 322 -11.47 -17.29 -65.48
C GLU A 322 -10.19 -17.88 -66.08
N GLN A 323 -9.37 -18.57 -65.27
CA GLN A 323 -8.18 -19.27 -65.75
C GLN A 323 -8.53 -20.32 -66.82
N GLN A 324 -9.56 -21.13 -66.58
CA GLN A 324 -10.03 -22.11 -67.57
C GLN A 324 -10.55 -21.44 -68.85
N ALA A 325 -11.32 -20.36 -68.73
CA ALA A 325 -11.85 -19.64 -69.89
C ALA A 325 -10.72 -19.02 -70.73
N GLU A 326 -9.71 -18.44 -70.09
CA GLU A 326 -8.54 -17.87 -70.77
C GLU A 326 -7.68 -18.97 -71.41
N GLU A 327 -7.50 -20.11 -70.76
CA GLU A 327 -6.79 -21.26 -71.35
C GLU A 327 -7.51 -21.77 -72.60
N ILE A 328 -8.84 -21.95 -72.53
CA ILE A 328 -9.67 -22.34 -73.69
C ILE A 328 -9.58 -21.27 -74.79
N ARG A 329 -9.58 -19.98 -74.43
CA ARG A 329 -9.44 -18.87 -75.38
C ARG A 329 -8.09 -18.91 -76.10
N LEU A 330 -7.00 -19.11 -75.36
CA LEU A 330 -5.66 -19.23 -75.90
C LEU A 330 -5.52 -20.46 -76.80
N GLN A 331 -6.15 -21.58 -76.43
CA GLN A 331 -6.21 -22.77 -77.30
C GLN A 331 -6.94 -22.47 -78.61
N LYS A 332 -8.13 -21.85 -78.55
CA LYS A 332 -8.88 -21.46 -79.75
C LYS A 332 -8.10 -20.47 -80.63
N LEU A 333 -7.39 -19.51 -80.04
CA LEU A 333 -6.52 -18.58 -80.77
C LEU A 333 -5.38 -19.33 -81.48
N LYS A 334 -4.71 -20.28 -80.80
CA LYS A 334 -3.67 -21.11 -81.42
C LYS A 334 -4.22 -21.98 -82.54
N GLU A 335 -5.40 -22.57 -82.37
CA GLU A 335 -6.05 -23.38 -83.41
C GLU A 335 -6.45 -22.54 -84.61
N ASN A 336 -7.07 -21.38 -84.40
CA ASN A 336 -7.43 -20.46 -85.48
C ASN A 336 -6.19 -19.94 -86.21
N PHE A 337 -5.14 -19.57 -85.47
CA PHE A 337 -3.87 -19.16 -86.06
C PHE A 337 -3.27 -20.28 -86.94
N LYS A 338 -3.27 -21.53 -86.45
CA LYS A 338 -2.83 -22.69 -87.24
C LYS A 338 -3.68 -22.90 -88.50
N LYS A 339 -5.00 -22.69 -88.44
CA LYS A 339 -5.89 -22.78 -89.61
C LYS A 339 -5.60 -21.69 -90.63
N THR A 340 -5.45 -20.44 -90.21
CA THR A 340 -5.12 -19.32 -91.11
C THR A 340 -3.78 -19.57 -91.81
N ILE A 341 -2.75 -20.00 -91.07
CA ILE A 341 -1.46 -20.36 -91.67
C ILE A 341 -1.61 -21.56 -92.62
N ALA A 342 -2.45 -22.55 -92.30
CA ALA A 342 -2.71 -23.67 -93.21
C ALA A 342 -3.31 -23.22 -94.55
N GLU A 343 -4.28 -22.31 -94.51
CA GLU A 343 -4.92 -21.73 -95.69
C GLU A 343 -3.92 -20.91 -96.52
N GLU A 344 -3.08 -20.09 -95.88
CA GLU A 344 -2.03 -19.31 -96.56
C GLU A 344 -0.99 -20.20 -97.23
N LEU A 345 -0.60 -21.30 -96.58
CA LEU A 345 0.35 -22.27 -97.14
C LEU A 345 -0.21 -22.98 -98.38
N GLU A 346 -1.53 -23.15 -98.46
CA GLU A 346 -2.22 -23.80 -99.59
C GLU A 346 -2.58 -22.82 -100.72
N GLY A 347 -2.91 -21.56 -100.39
CA GLY A 347 -3.41 -20.57 -101.35
C GLY A 347 -2.38 -19.59 -101.91
N SER A 348 -1.28 -19.32 -101.20
CA SER A 348 -0.28 -18.33 -101.64
C SER A 348 0.88 -18.99 -102.39
N GLY A 349 1.22 -18.46 -103.57
CA GLY A 349 2.42 -18.87 -104.33
C GLY A 349 3.74 -18.36 -103.74
N GLY A 350 3.69 -17.65 -102.61
CA GLY A 350 4.82 -17.09 -101.89
C GLY A 350 5.09 -17.81 -100.56
N LEU A 351 6.24 -17.54 -99.97
CA LEU A 351 6.65 -18.12 -98.68
C LEU A 351 5.86 -17.48 -97.53
N VAL A 352 5.34 -18.30 -96.61
CA VAL A 352 4.52 -17.85 -95.47
C VAL A 352 5.39 -17.64 -94.23
N TYR A 353 5.28 -16.46 -93.60
CA TYR A 353 5.96 -16.09 -92.37
C TYR A 353 4.95 -15.58 -91.34
N ASP A 354 5.21 -15.84 -90.05
CA ASP A 354 4.44 -15.20 -88.97
C ASP A 354 4.91 -13.75 -88.71
N PRO A 355 4.17 -12.97 -87.91
CA PRO A 355 4.54 -11.59 -87.57
C PRO A 355 5.89 -11.45 -86.87
N ASP A 356 6.38 -12.51 -86.21
CA ASP A 356 7.68 -12.56 -85.56
C ASP A 356 8.82 -12.91 -86.54
N GLY A 357 8.48 -13.12 -87.83
CA GLY A 357 9.42 -13.40 -88.91
C GLY A 357 9.82 -14.87 -89.05
N ASN A 358 9.18 -15.80 -88.33
CA ASN A 358 9.45 -17.22 -88.48
C ASN A 358 8.70 -17.77 -89.69
N ARG A 359 9.39 -18.58 -90.50
CA ARG A 359 8.81 -19.20 -91.69
C ARG A 359 7.99 -20.43 -91.30
N TRP A 360 6.83 -20.60 -91.92
CA TRP A 360 5.94 -21.75 -91.70
C TRP A 360 5.94 -22.70 -92.89
N LEU A 361 5.78 -23.99 -92.61
CA LEU A 361 5.79 -25.07 -93.61
C LEU A 361 4.74 -26.14 -93.28
N LYS A 362 4.25 -26.83 -94.31
CA LYS A 362 3.38 -28.01 -94.16
C LYS A 362 4.11 -29.30 -94.56
N CYS A 363 4.02 -30.33 -93.73
CA CYS A 363 4.64 -31.62 -94.02
C CYS A 363 3.89 -32.39 -95.09
N LYS A 364 4.61 -32.85 -96.11
CA LYS A 364 4.06 -33.64 -97.22
C LYS A 364 3.61 -35.04 -96.81
N TYR A 365 4.14 -35.59 -95.71
CA TYR A 365 3.86 -36.98 -95.29
C TYR A 365 2.78 -37.05 -94.21
N CYS A 366 2.92 -36.30 -93.11
CA CYS A 366 1.97 -36.33 -91.99
C CYS A 366 1.03 -35.12 -91.93
N GLY A 367 1.19 -34.12 -92.80
CA GLY A 367 0.37 -32.91 -92.78
C GLY A 367 0.66 -31.94 -91.62
N LYS A 368 1.65 -32.21 -90.75
CA LYS A 368 2.07 -31.31 -89.65
C LYS A 368 2.40 -29.92 -90.20
N ILE A 369 1.84 -28.88 -89.58
CA ILE A 369 2.12 -27.47 -89.89
C ILE A 369 2.84 -26.87 -88.70
N ASP A 370 4.03 -26.34 -88.95
CA ASP A 370 4.91 -25.83 -87.91
C ASP A 370 5.94 -24.88 -88.53
N THR A 371 6.73 -24.23 -87.69
CA THR A 371 7.84 -23.37 -88.12
C THR A 371 8.94 -24.18 -88.80
N GLU A 372 9.75 -23.53 -89.65
CA GLU A 372 10.86 -24.14 -90.41
C GLU A 372 11.83 -24.94 -89.53
N VAL A 373 11.98 -24.56 -88.26
CA VAL A 373 12.81 -25.27 -87.27
C VAL A 373 12.36 -26.71 -87.05
N ALA A 374 11.08 -27.02 -87.21
CA ALA A 374 10.51 -28.37 -87.07
C ALA A 374 10.68 -29.24 -88.34
N PHE A 375 11.29 -28.70 -89.40
CA PHE A 375 11.46 -29.37 -90.70
C PHE A 375 12.92 -29.67 -91.02
N GLN A 376 13.14 -30.73 -91.79
CA GLN A 376 14.48 -31.20 -92.18
C GLN A 376 14.79 -30.86 -93.64
N SER A 377 13.77 -30.86 -94.51
CA SER A 377 13.88 -30.41 -95.89
C SER A 377 12.60 -29.71 -96.31
N TRP A 378 12.71 -28.77 -97.25
CA TRP A 378 11.58 -27.96 -97.70
C TRP A 378 11.76 -27.46 -99.12
N GLN A 379 10.64 -27.30 -99.81
CA GLN A 379 10.56 -26.74 -101.14
C GLN A 379 9.25 -25.95 -101.27
N GLY A 380 9.35 -24.63 -101.43
CA GLY A 380 8.20 -23.74 -101.34
C GLY A 380 7.58 -23.77 -99.94
N ASN A 381 6.27 -23.96 -99.86
CA ASN A 381 5.49 -24.02 -98.60
C ASN A 381 5.38 -25.43 -98.00
N PHE A 382 6.01 -26.42 -98.62
CA PHE A 382 5.89 -27.83 -98.23
C PHE A 382 7.25 -28.46 -97.94
N GLY A 383 7.32 -29.36 -96.96
CA GLY A 383 8.57 -30.02 -96.58
C GLY A 383 8.39 -31.37 -95.91
N THR A 384 9.48 -31.92 -95.41
CA THR A 384 9.48 -33.13 -94.58
C THR A 384 9.79 -32.70 -93.16
N CYS A 385 8.84 -32.89 -92.23
CA CYS A 385 9.12 -32.62 -90.82
C CYS A 385 10.19 -33.59 -90.32
N LYS A 386 10.94 -33.21 -89.28
CA LYS A 386 12.01 -34.05 -88.71
C LYS A 386 11.49 -35.44 -88.36
N ASP A 387 10.34 -35.52 -87.71
CA ASP A 387 9.69 -36.78 -87.32
C ASP A 387 9.43 -37.70 -88.53
N CYS A 388 8.96 -37.15 -89.67
CA CYS A 388 8.72 -37.93 -90.88
C CYS A 388 10.01 -38.23 -91.65
N PHE A 389 10.98 -37.33 -91.62
CA PHE A 389 12.26 -37.54 -92.29
C PHE A 389 12.99 -38.73 -91.68
N ASP A 390 13.01 -38.80 -90.35
CA ASP A 390 13.64 -39.88 -89.59
C ASP A 390 12.89 -41.21 -89.76
N ALA A 391 11.61 -41.16 -90.16
CA ALA A 391 10.77 -42.34 -90.40
C ALA A 391 10.79 -42.84 -91.86
N LEU A 392 11.51 -42.19 -92.79
CA LEU A 392 11.59 -42.62 -94.20
C LEU A 392 12.62 -43.75 -94.40
N PRO A 393 12.29 -44.78 -95.22
CA PRO A 393 13.21 -45.88 -95.50
C PRO A 393 14.44 -45.43 -96.31
N PRO A 394 15.63 -46.04 -96.13
CA PRO A 394 16.91 -45.49 -96.60
C PRO A 394 17.12 -45.42 -98.13
N GLU A 395 16.21 -45.96 -98.94
CA GLU A 395 16.45 -46.25 -100.36
C GLU A 395 16.14 -45.08 -101.32
N GLU A 396 15.59 -43.95 -100.85
CA GLU A 396 15.31 -42.75 -101.67
C GLU A 396 16.19 -41.52 -101.35
N ILE A 397 17.34 -41.70 -100.69
CA ILE A 397 18.20 -40.56 -100.27
C ILE A 397 19.63 -40.69 -100.87
N PHE A 398 19.86 -40.60 -102.19
CA PHE A 398 21.23 -40.36 -102.69
C PHE A 398 21.34 -39.72 -104.10
N GLN A 399 21.56 -38.40 -104.15
CA GLN A 399 22.52 -37.76 -105.07
C GLN A 399 23.26 -36.65 -104.31
N LYS A 400 24.53 -36.87 -103.98
CA LYS A 400 25.40 -35.89 -103.29
C LYS A 400 26.27 -35.13 -104.30
N PRO A 401 26.36 -33.80 -104.23
CA PRO A 401 27.60 -33.09 -104.51
C PRO A 401 28.52 -33.16 -103.28
N ARG A 402 29.74 -33.64 -103.49
CA ARG A 402 30.84 -33.60 -102.53
C ARG A 402 31.24 -32.14 -102.28
N VAL A 403 31.21 -31.70 -101.02
CA VAL A 403 32.03 -30.58 -100.55
C VAL A 403 32.76 -31.05 -99.29
N SER A 404 34.05 -30.75 -99.29
CA SER A 404 35.14 -31.27 -98.48
C SER A 404 34.98 -31.09 -96.96
N GLU A 405 35.30 -32.15 -96.22
CA GLU A 405 35.73 -32.06 -94.83
C GLU A 405 36.96 -31.15 -94.75
N LYS A 406 36.84 -29.97 -94.12
CA LYS A 406 38.03 -29.19 -93.78
C LYS A 406 38.71 -29.85 -92.58
N PRO A 407 40.01 -30.17 -92.66
CA PRO A 407 40.76 -30.70 -91.52
C PRO A 407 40.87 -29.66 -90.41
N TYR A 408 40.68 -30.08 -89.16
CA TYR A 408 40.97 -29.28 -87.96
C TYR A 408 42.46 -28.88 -87.96
N ASP A 409 42.76 -27.60 -88.18
CA ASP A 409 44.11 -27.06 -88.04
C ASP A 409 44.37 -26.77 -86.55
N PRO A 410 45.25 -27.52 -85.87
CA PRO A 410 45.50 -27.37 -84.43
C PRO A 410 46.20 -26.05 -84.08
N THR A 411 46.49 -25.17 -85.05
CA THR A 411 47.02 -23.82 -84.85
C THR A 411 45.95 -22.72 -84.84
N ILE A 412 44.66 -23.08 -84.92
CA ILE A 412 43.53 -22.13 -84.88
C ILE A 412 42.73 -22.29 -83.58
N CYS A 413 42.36 -21.17 -82.96
CA CYS A 413 41.57 -21.12 -81.73
C CYS A 413 40.12 -21.49 -82.03
N PRO A 414 39.54 -22.49 -81.35
CA PRO A 414 38.17 -22.93 -81.61
C PRO A 414 37.11 -21.93 -81.14
N GLU A 415 37.42 -21.03 -80.21
CA GLU A 415 36.44 -20.07 -79.67
C GLU A 415 36.24 -18.85 -80.57
N CYS A 416 37.30 -18.38 -81.25
CA CYS A 416 37.22 -17.13 -82.03
C CYS A 416 37.86 -17.21 -83.42
N GLY A 417 38.43 -18.35 -83.82
CA GLY A 417 39.10 -18.53 -85.11
C GLY A 417 40.47 -17.84 -85.24
N GLY A 418 40.99 -17.19 -84.19
CA GLY A 418 42.32 -16.57 -84.19
C GLY A 418 43.47 -17.59 -84.16
N LYS A 419 44.72 -17.21 -84.50
CA LYS A 419 45.86 -18.14 -84.50
C LYS A 419 46.37 -18.41 -83.07
N LEU A 420 46.62 -19.68 -82.75
CA LEU A 420 47.29 -20.12 -81.53
C LEU A 420 48.81 -19.97 -81.67
N ARG A 421 49.45 -19.29 -80.72
CA ARG A 421 50.91 -19.12 -80.67
C ARG A 421 51.49 -19.74 -79.41
N LEU A 422 52.63 -20.40 -79.55
CA LEU A 422 53.39 -20.93 -78.42
C LEU A 422 53.91 -19.77 -77.56
N ARG A 423 53.60 -19.78 -76.27
CA ARG A 423 54.04 -18.81 -75.27
C ARG A 423 54.60 -19.55 -74.07
N THR A 424 55.65 -19.00 -73.47
CA THR A 424 56.26 -19.57 -72.26
C THR A 424 55.75 -18.81 -71.04
N ASN A 425 55.26 -19.54 -70.03
CA ASN A 425 54.88 -18.94 -68.76
C ASN A 425 56.13 -18.45 -68.03
N ARG A 426 56.26 -17.13 -67.83
CA ARG A 426 57.45 -16.48 -67.24
C ARG A 426 57.77 -16.94 -65.81
N LEU A 427 56.76 -17.40 -65.05
CA LEU A 427 56.90 -17.82 -63.65
C LEU A 427 57.17 -19.32 -63.48
N ARG A 428 56.68 -20.17 -64.39
CA ARG A 428 56.75 -21.64 -64.28
C ARG A 428 57.54 -22.32 -65.40
N GLY A 429 58.07 -21.55 -66.35
CA GLY A 429 58.94 -22.04 -67.44
C GLY A 429 58.26 -22.93 -68.50
N THR A 430 57.01 -23.36 -68.29
CA THR A 430 56.27 -24.26 -69.19
C THR A 430 55.69 -23.52 -70.40
N GLN A 431 55.71 -24.18 -71.56
CA GLN A 431 55.14 -23.66 -72.80
C GLN A 431 53.67 -24.06 -72.95
N PHE A 432 52.85 -23.15 -73.48
CA PHE A 432 51.45 -23.39 -73.83
C PHE A 432 51.07 -22.61 -75.09
N TYR A 433 50.05 -23.05 -75.82
CA TYR A 433 49.47 -22.31 -76.93
C TYR A 433 48.43 -21.30 -76.42
N GLY A 434 48.64 -20.02 -76.67
CA GLY A 434 47.68 -18.95 -76.36
C GLY A 434 47.12 -18.30 -77.62
N CYS A 435 45.84 -17.91 -77.60
CA CYS A 435 45.21 -17.21 -78.72
C CYS A 435 45.86 -15.85 -79.00
N SER A 436 46.06 -15.52 -80.28
CA SER A 436 46.60 -14.21 -80.71
C SER A 436 45.71 -13.04 -80.34
N ASN A 437 44.42 -13.26 -80.14
CA ASN A 437 43.43 -12.21 -79.85
C ASN A 437 43.26 -11.92 -78.34
N TYR A 438 44.17 -12.41 -77.48
CA TYR A 438 44.22 -11.99 -76.09
C TYR A 438 44.47 -10.47 -75.98
N PRO A 439 43.72 -9.70 -75.16
CA PRO A 439 42.88 -10.15 -74.02
C PRO A 439 41.42 -10.49 -74.33
N ASN A 440 40.94 -10.26 -75.56
CA ASN A 440 39.53 -10.42 -75.93
C ASN A 440 39.10 -11.89 -76.11
N CYS A 441 40.06 -12.78 -76.38
CA CYS A 441 39.87 -14.23 -76.30
C CYS A 441 40.92 -14.83 -75.37
N ARG A 442 40.48 -15.53 -74.32
CA ARG A 442 41.35 -16.07 -73.25
C ARG A 442 41.63 -17.56 -73.39
N TYR A 443 41.25 -18.17 -74.50
CA TYR A 443 41.53 -19.58 -74.77
C TYR A 443 43.03 -19.89 -74.72
N THR A 444 43.38 -20.90 -73.93
CA THR A 444 44.73 -21.47 -73.85
C THR A 444 44.65 -22.99 -73.97
N ARG A 445 45.68 -23.60 -74.57
CA ARG A 445 45.86 -25.04 -74.68
C ARG A 445 47.26 -25.38 -74.22
N SER A 446 47.42 -26.38 -73.35
CA SER A 446 48.74 -26.91 -73.02
C SER A 446 49.41 -27.46 -74.28
N VAL A 447 50.73 -27.36 -74.33
CA VAL A 447 51.55 -27.98 -75.38
C VAL A 447 51.67 -29.47 -75.12
#